data_AF-A0A833RDK0-F1
#
_entry.id   AF-A0A833RDK0-F1
#
_cell.length_a   1.000
_cell.length_b   1.000
_cell.length_c   1.000
_cell.angle_alpha   90.00
_cell.angle_beta   90.00
_cell.angle_gamma   90.00
#
_symmetry.space_group_name_H-M   'P 1'
#
loop_
_entity.id
_entity.type
_entity.pdbx_description
1 polymer ?
#
loop_
_entity_poly.entity_id
_entity_poly.type
_entity_poly.pdbx_seq_one_letter_code
_entity_poly.pdbx_strand_id
1 'polypeptide(L)'
;MFDSRTFTVEAKRVKSWNETTDHLSFTFDGTSFQLREGYLSKWSSADDALLIERTERVNSVMITVNGVAEISVTVVPVTEQDDRIHGYKIPKDDCFAHLEVQFRFSGISQEVEGVLGRTYQPDYVSTAKRGVEIPVVGGADKYETTSLLSSDSVGFVATDFESIGSVKTDALRVIFTSKMKSIEMRSLLLTAYIIMLAFGVASAQNVVTCFSTSSSCFLKVLRCPTECPLTIPTNPTEKACYADCSVKCEAICRNRKPSCNGLGSGCYDPRFIGGDGVVFYFHGKRDNHYALVSDRSFQINARFIGLRPQGRTRDFTWIQALGLMFASHTFTVEAKQVKAWNETTDQLSFTFDGTSFQLREGYLSKWNSADDTLLIERTERVNSVMITVNEVAEISVSVIPVTEQDDRIHGYNIPKGDCFAHLQVQFRFFGISQEVEGVLGRTYRPDYVTTVKRGVEMPVLGGADEYETTSLLSPDCKMCLFSPSQVANA
;
A
#
# COMPACT_ATOMS: atom_id res chain seq x y z
N MET A 1 -14.36 -10.22 29.71
CA MET A 1 -15.06 -8.92 29.83
C MET A 1 -14.43 -8.00 28.78
N PHE A 2 -15.23 -7.30 27.98
CA PHE A 2 -14.74 -6.31 27.04
C PHE A 2 -14.86 -4.94 27.70
N ASP A 3 -13.77 -4.21 27.79
CA ASP A 3 -13.80 -2.85 28.32
C ASP A 3 -13.86 -1.87 27.14
N SER A 4 -14.76 -0.88 27.25
CA SER A 4 -14.81 0.24 26.32
C SER A 4 -13.63 1.16 26.61
N ARG A 5 -12.81 1.40 25.58
CA ARG A 5 -11.65 2.28 25.61
C ARG A 5 -11.95 3.53 24.81
N THR A 6 -11.38 4.64 25.23
CA THR A 6 -11.55 5.94 24.56
C THR A 6 -10.20 6.57 24.29
N PHE A 7 -10.03 7.06 23.07
CA PHE A 7 -8.86 7.81 22.66
C PHE A 7 -9.28 9.11 21.97
N THR A 8 -8.61 10.22 22.28
CA THR A 8 -8.74 11.48 21.53
C THR A 8 -7.38 11.99 21.06
N VAL A 9 -7.40 12.57 19.86
CA VAL A 9 -6.31 13.38 19.30
C VAL A 9 -6.89 14.73 18.88
N GLU A 10 -6.22 15.82 19.26
CA GLU A 10 -6.71 17.18 19.07
C GLU A 10 -5.60 18.08 18.53
N ALA A 11 -5.99 19.05 17.69
CA ALA A 11 -5.11 20.13 17.28
C ALA A 11 -5.08 21.21 18.38
N LYS A 12 -3.89 21.54 18.87
CA LYS A 12 -3.70 22.64 19.83
C LYS A 12 -4.05 23.96 19.14
N ARG A 13 -4.90 24.75 19.79
CA ARG A 13 -5.19 26.12 19.33
C ARG A 13 -3.94 26.99 19.48
N VAL A 14 -3.52 27.61 18.37
CA VAL A 14 -2.31 28.45 18.33
C VAL A 14 -2.58 29.78 17.62
N LYS A 15 -1.94 30.84 18.12
CA LYS A 15 -2.05 32.19 17.55
C LYS A 15 -1.19 32.40 16.30
N SER A 16 -0.16 31.57 16.13
CA SER A 16 0.79 31.62 15.02
C SER A 16 1.33 30.23 14.76
N TRP A 17 1.39 29.82 13.50
CA TRP A 17 1.91 28.51 13.11
C TRP A 17 3.43 28.45 13.22
N ASN A 18 3.92 27.34 13.78
CA ASN A 18 5.33 26.95 13.70
C ASN A 18 5.40 25.46 13.34
N GLU A 19 5.97 25.14 12.17
CA GLU A 19 6.07 23.77 11.66
C GLU A 19 6.88 22.83 12.55
N THR A 20 7.79 23.36 13.36
CA THR A 20 8.68 22.56 14.22
C THR A 20 8.13 22.35 15.63
N THR A 21 7.02 22.98 15.99
CA THR A 21 6.37 22.82 17.30
C THR A 21 5.31 21.74 17.22
N ASP A 22 5.21 20.90 18.26
CA ASP A 22 4.16 19.88 18.36
C ASP A 22 2.81 20.48 18.74
N HIS A 23 1.90 20.49 17.78
CA HIS A 23 0.53 20.97 17.91
C HIS A 23 -0.47 19.83 18.14
N LEU A 24 -0.03 18.62 18.46
CA LEU A 24 -0.92 17.50 18.81
C LEU A 24 -1.09 17.37 20.33
N SER A 25 -2.30 17.06 20.78
CA SER A 25 -2.60 16.58 22.13
C SER A 25 -3.32 15.25 22.11
N PHE A 26 -2.94 14.35 23.02
CA PHE A 26 -3.45 12.99 23.08
C PHE A 26 -4.04 12.68 24.46
N THR A 27 -5.19 12.01 24.49
CA THR A 27 -5.81 11.50 25.71
C THR A 27 -6.24 10.06 25.51
N PHE A 28 -5.90 9.18 26.44
CA PHE A 28 -6.32 7.77 26.46
C PHE A 28 -7.04 7.47 27.78
N ASP A 29 -8.28 7.00 27.72
CA ASP A 29 -9.15 6.73 28.87
C ASP A 29 -9.20 7.90 29.87
N GLY A 30 -9.36 9.11 29.36
CA GLY A 30 -9.40 10.34 30.16
C GLY A 30 -8.04 10.80 30.71
N THR A 31 -6.95 10.07 30.45
CA THR A 31 -5.59 10.43 30.87
C THR A 31 -4.79 11.00 29.70
N SER A 32 -4.37 12.25 29.81
CA SER A 32 -3.51 12.87 28.79
C SER A 32 -2.09 12.32 28.87
N PHE A 33 -1.45 12.13 27.72
CA PHE A 33 -0.05 11.71 27.64
C PHE A 33 0.70 12.49 26.56
N GLN A 34 2.02 12.47 26.65
CA GLN A 34 2.90 13.09 25.67
C GLN A 34 3.59 12.01 24.85
N LEU A 35 3.47 12.11 23.54
CA LEU A 35 4.27 11.33 22.61
C LEU A 35 5.58 12.08 22.37
N ARG A 36 6.72 11.42 22.59
CA ARG A 36 8.04 12.05 22.40
C ARG A 36 8.13 12.71 21.02
N GLU A 37 8.70 13.90 20.93
CA GLU A 37 8.97 14.54 19.64
C GLU A 37 10.14 13.80 18.95
N GLY A 38 9.95 13.40 17.70
CA GLY A 38 10.96 12.69 16.91
C GLY A 38 10.38 11.61 16.00
N TYR A 39 10.99 11.43 14.84
CA TYR A 39 10.60 10.41 13.86
C TYR A 39 10.57 9.01 14.51
N LEU A 40 9.50 8.24 14.26
CA LEU A 40 9.25 6.90 14.79
C LEU A 40 9.11 6.81 16.32
N SER A 41 8.90 7.92 17.03
CA SER A 41 8.48 7.85 18.43
C SER A 41 7.16 7.09 18.51
N LYS A 42 7.06 6.13 19.44
CA LYS A 42 5.87 5.29 19.59
C LYS A 42 5.30 5.41 20.99
N TRP A 43 3.98 5.29 21.08
CA TRP A 43 3.26 5.03 22.30
C TRP A 43 2.27 3.92 22.04
N SER A 44 2.17 2.95 22.95
CA SER A 44 1.17 1.88 22.88
C SER A 44 0.39 1.82 24.18
N SER A 45 -0.89 1.46 24.07
CA SER A 45 -1.70 1.12 25.24
C SER A 45 -1.17 -0.17 25.88
N ALA A 46 -1.36 -0.34 27.19
CA ALA A 46 -0.84 -1.49 27.93
C ALA A 46 -1.39 -2.86 27.46
N ASP A 47 -2.51 -2.85 26.74
CA ASP A 47 -3.17 -4.01 26.16
C ASP A 47 -2.86 -4.21 24.67
N ASP A 48 -1.95 -3.41 24.09
CA ASP A 48 -1.57 -3.41 22.67
C ASP A 48 -2.76 -3.23 21.70
N ALA A 49 -3.85 -2.65 22.19
CA ALA A 49 -5.04 -2.38 21.39
C ALA A 49 -4.92 -1.08 20.57
N LEU A 50 -4.11 -0.14 21.03
CA LEU A 50 -3.82 1.12 20.34
C LEU A 50 -2.32 1.34 20.25
N LEU A 51 -1.83 1.63 19.05
CA LEU A 51 -0.46 2.05 18.78
C LEU A 51 -0.48 3.41 18.09
N ILE A 52 0.37 4.33 18.52
CA ILE A 52 0.49 5.67 17.96
C ILE A 52 1.97 5.90 17.62
N GLU A 53 2.24 6.24 16.38
CA GLU A 53 3.59 6.44 15.86
C GLU A 53 3.68 7.82 15.21
N ARG A 54 4.68 8.63 15.58
CA ARG A 54 4.96 9.85 14.81
C ARG A 54 5.48 9.49 13.45
N THR A 55 4.94 10.14 12.44
CA THR A 55 5.47 10.08 11.09
C THR A 55 6.66 11.05 10.97
N GLU A 56 7.09 11.34 9.75
CA GLU A 56 8.27 12.17 9.49
C GLU A 56 8.07 13.67 9.79
N ARG A 57 6.86 14.09 10.19
CA ARG A 57 6.55 15.46 10.59
C ARG A 57 6.20 15.51 12.08
N VAL A 58 6.64 16.54 12.78
CA VAL A 58 6.31 16.75 14.21
C VAL A 58 4.79 16.77 14.40
N ASN A 59 4.04 17.34 13.46
CA ASN A 59 2.58 17.48 13.54
C ASN A 59 1.79 16.34 12.87
N SER A 60 2.37 15.15 12.71
CA SER A 60 1.72 14.03 12.05
C SER A 60 1.94 12.70 12.75
N VAL A 61 0.87 11.92 12.89
CA VAL A 61 0.87 10.60 13.53
C VAL A 61 0.08 9.58 12.71
N MET A 62 0.52 8.34 12.81
CA MET A 62 -0.27 7.16 12.47
C MET A 62 -0.84 6.56 13.75
N ILE A 63 -2.15 6.35 13.78
CA ILE A 63 -2.87 5.72 14.89
C ILE A 63 -3.38 4.38 14.40
N THR A 64 -2.88 3.29 14.97
CA THR A 64 -3.30 1.93 14.66
C THR A 64 -4.18 1.40 15.79
N VAL A 65 -5.47 1.26 15.49
CA VAL A 65 -6.43 0.54 16.32
C VAL A 65 -6.36 -0.93 15.88
N ASN A 66 -5.76 -1.77 16.71
CA ASN A 66 -5.38 -3.12 16.33
C ASN A 66 -6.59 -3.93 15.83
N GLY A 67 -6.52 -4.42 14.59
CA GLY A 67 -7.58 -5.19 13.94
C GLY A 67 -8.80 -4.39 13.46
N VAL A 68 -8.83 -3.06 13.65
CA VAL A 68 -9.99 -2.23 13.31
C VAL A 68 -9.67 -1.20 12.24
N ALA A 69 -8.66 -0.34 12.47
CA ALA A 69 -8.38 0.78 11.58
C ALA A 69 -6.95 1.31 11.75
N GLU A 70 -6.39 1.84 10.67
CA GLU A 70 -5.24 2.73 10.67
C GLU A 70 -5.74 4.14 10.34
N ILE A 71 -5.35 5.13 11.13
CA ILE A 71 -5.80 6.51 10.99
C ILE A 71 -4.59 7.42 10.92
N SER A 72 -4.39 8.05 9.77
CA SER A 72 -3.38 9.09 9.62
C SER A 72 -3.98 10.43 10.02
N VAL A 73 -3.30 11.13 10.93
CA VAL A 73 -3.71 12.44 11.42
C VAL A 73 -2.56 13.41 11.23
N THR A 74 -2.84 14.55 10.60
CA THR A 74 -1.88 15.63 10.44
C THR A 74 -2.52 16.95 10.87
N VAL A 75 -1.85 17.70 11.74
CA VAL A 75 -2.28 19.08 12.05
C VAL A 75 -1.75 20.00 10.96
N VAL A 76 -2.64 20.80 10.37
CA VAL A 76 -2.30 21.81 9.38
C VAL A 76 -2.93 23.16 9.74
N PRO A 77 -2.26 24.29 9.46
CA PRO A 77 -2.86 25.61 9.62
C PRO A 77 -3.78 25.93 8.44
N VAL A 78 -4.77 26.79 8.65
CA VAL A 78 -5.40 27.48 7.51
C VAL A 78 -4.49 28.64 7.10
N THR A 79 -4.09 28.69 5.84
CA THR A 79 -3.18 29.74 5.37
C THR A 79 -3.93 31.03 5.06
N GLU A 80 -3.22 32.18 5.04
CA GLU A 80 -3.81 33.45 4.55
C GLU A 80 -4.29 33.35 3.09
N GLN A 81 -3.73 32.44 2.30
CA GLN A 81 -4.18 32.19 0.94
C GLN A 81 -5.52 31.45 0.94
N ASP A 82 -5.66 30.41 1.76
CA ASP A 82 -6.91 29.66 1.91
C ASP A 82 -8.04 30.55 2.45
N ASP A 83 -7.73 31.38 3.46
CA ASP A 83 -8.68 32.35 4.01
C ASP A 83 -9.16 33.37 2.97
N ARG A 84 -8.26 33.83 2.09
CA ARG A 84 -8.62 34.73 0.98
C ARG A 84 -9.47 34.05 -0.09
N ILE A 85 -9.17 32.80 -0.42
CA ILE A 85 -9.87 32.04 -1.49
C ILE A 85 -11.26 31.63 -1.02
N HIS A 86 -11.38 31.17 0.22
CA HIS A 86 -12.62 30.59 0.74
C HIS A 86 -13.42 31.53 1.65
N GLY A 87 -12.84 32.68 2.02
CA GLY A 87 -13.51 33.73 2.78
C GLY A 87 -13.83 33.34 4.23
N TYR A 88 -12.97 32.57 4.89
CA TYR A 88 -13.20 32.09 6.26
C TYR A 88 -13.24 33.23 7.30
N LYS A 89 -12.61 34.38 7.00
CA LYS A 89 -12.50 35.57 7.86
C LYS A 89 -11.83 35.27 9.20
N ILE A 90 -10.71 34.56 9.13
CA ILE A 90 -9.96 34.16 10.32
C ILE A 90 -9.43 35.39 11.09
N PRO A 91 -9.73 35.52 12.40
CA PRO A 91 -9.11 36.52 13.27
C PRO A 91 -7.58 36.50 13.21
N LYS A 92 -6.95 37.67 13.25
CA LYS A 92 -5.48 37.82 13.18
C LYS A 92 -4.72 37.17 14.34
N ASP A 93 -5.42 36.79 15.41
CA ASP A 93 -4.88 36.15 16.60
C ASP A 93 -5.16 34.64 16.66
N ASP A 94 -5.56 34.02 15.54
CA ASP A 94 -5.82 32.58 15.44
C ASP A 94 -5.31 32.03 14.10
N CYS A 95 -4.73 30.83 14.14
CA CYS A 95 -4.20 30.16 12.96
C CYS A 95 -5.12 29.03 12.43
N PHE A 96 -6.23 28.75 13.12
CA PHE A 96 -7.20 27.69 12.79
C PHE A 96 -6.50 26.37 12.42
N ALA A 97 -5.60 25.94 13.31
CA ALA A 97 -4.96 24.65 13.18
C ALA A 97 -6.04 23.55 13.31
N HIS A 98 -6.17 22.72 12.28
CA HIS A 98 -7.15 21.64 12.21
C HIS A 98 -6.47 20.33 11.84
N LEU A 99 -7.16 19.22 12.07
CA LEU A 99 -6.74 17.89 11.68
C LEU A 99 -7.18 17.61 10.24
N GLU A 100 -6.23 17.23 9.42
CA GLU A 100 -6.48 16.41 8.24
C GLU A 100 -6.41 14.94 8.64
N VAL A 101 -7.53 14.25 8.50
CA VAL A 101 -7.68 12.86 8.92
C VAL A 101 -7.93 11.98 7.71
N GLN A 102 -7.18 10.88 7.62
CA GLN A 102 -7.40 9.82 6.64
C GLN A 102 -7.60 8.49 7.36
N PHE A 103 -8.58 7.72 6.93
CA PHE A 103 -8.90 6.42 7.53
C PHE A 103 -8.61 5.30 6.55
N ARG A 104 -8.07 4.20 7.08
CA ARG A 104 -8.08 2.88 6.47
C ARG A 104 -8.73 1.92 7.46
N PHE A 105 -9.87 1.37 7.09
CA PHE A 105 -10.58 0.41 7.94
C PHE A 105 -10.23 -1.02 7.54
N SER A 106 -9.91 -1.85 8.52
CA SER A 106 -9.57 -3.27 8.34
C SER A 106 -10.61 -4.21 8.96
N GLY A 107 -11.46 -3.72 9.88
CA GLY A 107 -12.43 -4.54 10.62
C GLY A 107 -13.68 -3.79 11.10
N ILE A 108 -14.38 -3.08 10.21
CA ILE A 108 -15.64 -2.33 10.49
C ILE A 108 -16.90 -3.03 9.93
N SER A 109 -18.05 -2.97 10.61
CA SER A 109 -19.25 -3.80 10.28
C SER A 109 -19.87 -3.50 8.94
N GLN A 110 -20.54 -4.50 8.37
CA GLN A 110 -21.53 -4.29 7.32
C GLN A 110 -22.71 -3.41 7.78
N GLU A 111 -22.94 -3.30 9.10
CA GLU A 111 -23.92 -2.40 9.73
C GLU A 111 -23.31 -1.05 10.18
N VAL A 112 -22.06 -0.75 9.77
CA VAL A 112 -21.36 0.47 10.21
C VAL A 112 -22.09 1.73 9.74
N GLU A 113 -22.37 2.65 10.65
CA GLU A 113 -23.08 3.90 10.35
C GLU A 113 -22.22 5.13 10.70
N GLY A 114 -22.66 6.32 10.29
CA GLY A 114 -21.95 7.58 10.50
C GLY A 114 -21.61 8.28 9.19
N VAL A 115 -21.04 9.49 9.27
CA VAL A 115 -20.74 10.33 8.09
C VAL A 115 -19.87 9.58 7.08
N LEU A 116 -18.80 8.93 7.56
CA LEU A 116 -17.93 8.11 6.73
C LEU A 116 -18.36 6.63 6.76
N GLY A 117 -18.69 6.08 7.93
CA GLY A 117 -19.03 4.67 8.12
C GLY A 117 -20.09 4.18 7.13
N ARG A 118 -21.22 4.91 7.00
CA ARG A 118 -22.32 4.52 6.10
C ARG A 118 -21.88 4.24 4.65
N THR A 119 -20.80 4.87 4.19
CA THR A 119 -20.30 4.72 2.82
C THR A 119 -19.66 3.35 2.55
N TYR A 120 -19.45 2.57 3.61
CA TYR A 120 -18.87 1.22 3.59
C TYR A 120 -19.93 0.13 3.74
N GLN A 121 -21.21 0.49 3.93
CA GLN A 121 -22.30 -0.48 3.93
C GLN A 121 -22.46 -1.08 2.52
N PRO A 122 -22.71 -2.40 2.37
CA PRO A 122 -22.84 -3.05 1.06
C PRO A 122 -23.94 -2.48 0.16
N ASP A 123 -24.97 -1.89 0.74
CA ASP A 123 -26.14 -1.32 0.06
C ASP A 123 -26.08 0.22 -0.09
N TYR A 124 -24.97 0.85 0.31
CA TYR A 124 -24.84 2.29 0.24
C TYR A 124 -24.87 2.81 -1.20
N VAL A 125 -25.81 3.73 -1.45
CA VAL A 125 -25.87 4.52 -2.69
C VAL A 125 -25.62 5.97 -2.35
N SER A 126 -24.56 6.54 -2.92
CA SER A 126 -24.22 7.95 -2.69
C SER A 126 -25.29 8.88 -3.23
N THR A 127 -25.81 9.74 -2.34
CA THR A 127 -26.76 10.82 -2.66
C THR A 127 -26.06 12.09 -3.14
N ALA A 128 -24.73 12.11 -3.14
CA ALA A 128 -23.96 13.27 -3.54
C ALA A 128 -24.19 13.60 -5.01
N LYS A 129 -24.53 14.86 -5.30
CA LYS A 129 -24.71 15.32 -6.69
C LYS A 129 -23.37 15.22 -7.41
N ARG A 130 -23.31 14.40 -8.46
CA ARG A 130 -22.11 14.24 -9.29
C ARG A 130 -21.98 15.45 -10.24
N GLY A 131 -20.76 15.96 -10.44
CA GLY A 131 -20.48 17.03 -11.39
C GLY A 131 -20.62 18.46 -10.85
N VAL A 132 -20.71 18.64 -9.54
CA VAL A 132 -20.54 19.95 -8.88
C VAL A 132 -19.17 20.01 -8.20
N GLU A 133 -18.61 21.21 -8.12
CA GLU A 133 -17.25 21.46 -7.59
C GLU A 133 -17.08 20.99 -6.14
N ILE A 134 -18.13 21.10 -5.32
CA ILE A 134 -18.16 20.60 -3.93
C ILE A 134 -19.44 19.77 -3.74
N PRO A 135 -19.37 18.44 -3.93
CA PRO A 135 -20.52 17.57 -3.77
C PRO A 135 -20.85 17.35 -2.29
N VAL A 136 -22.06 17.76 -1.89
CA VAL A 136 -22.55 17.63 -0.51
C VAL A 136 -23.52 16.45 -0.40
N VAL A 137 -23.26 15.55 0.56
CA VAL A 137 -24.09 14.35 0.82
C VAL A 137 -25.38 14.69 1.60
N GLY A 138 -25.35 15.77 2.39
CA GLY A 138 -26.46 16.21 3.26
C GLY A 138 -26.64 15.33 4.51
N GLY A 139 -27.56 15.73 5.41
CA GLY A 139 -27.88 14.96 6.62
C GLY A 139 -26.99 15.22 7.83
N ALA A 140 -26.36 16.39 7.93
CA ALA A 140 -25.52 16.78 9.07
C ALA A 140 -26.25 16.62 10.41
N ASP A 141 -27.51 17.09 10.49
CA ASP A 141 -28.37 17.00 11.68
C ASP A 141 -28.59 15.55 12.17
N LYS A 142 -28.45 14.54 11.30
CA LYS A 142 -28.57 13.12 11.66
C LYS A 142 -27.34 12.60 12.40
N TYR A 143 -26.17 13.19 12.14
CA TYR A 143 -24.87 12.74 12.65
C TYR A 143 -24.24 13.73 13.63
N GLU A 144 -25.01 14.72 14.08
CA GLU A 144 -24.60 15.65 15.13
C GLU A 144 -24.52 14.92 16.48
N THR A 145 -23.42 15.12 17.21
CA THR A 145 -23.19 14.56 18.54
C THR A 145 -23.16 15.69 19.57
N THR A 146 -23.73 15.48 20.76
CA THR A 146 -23.81 16.56 21.78
C THR A 146 -22.45 16.92 22.39
N SER A 147 -21.45 16.05 22.28
CA SER A 147 -20.07 16.35 22.66
C SER A 147 -19.09 15.45 21.90
N LEU A 148 -17.80 15.76 21.98
CA LEU A 148 -16.74 14.89 21.44
C LEU A 148 -16.79 13.49 22.07
N LEU A 149 -17.20 13.38 23.35
CA LEU A 149 -17.23 12.13 24.11
C LEU A 149 -18.62 11.44 24.16
N SER A 150 -19.64 11.93 23.46
CA SER A 150 -20.97 11.29 23.45
C SER A 150 -21.07 10.14 22.43
N SER A 151 -21.97 9.19 22.68
CA SER A 151 -22.31 8.06 21.80
C SER A 151 -23.81 8.04 21.48
N ASP A 152 -24.41 9.23 21.51
CA ASP A 152 -25.84 9.52 21.37
C ASP A 152 -26.33 9.49 19.91
N SER A 153 -25.40 9.45 18.93
CA SER A 153 -25.69 9.08 17.54
C SER A 153 -25.86 7.57 17.40
N VAL A 154 -26.95 7.12 16.77
CA VAL A 154 -27.37 5.71 16.67
C VAL A 154 -26.36 4.83 15.91
N GLY A 155 -25.90 3.74 16.54
CA GLY A 155 -25.41 2.50 15.90
C GLY A 155 -23.89 2.34 15.77
N PHE A 156 -23.27 1.53 16.64
CA PHE A 156 -21.89 1.04 16.46
C PHE A 156 -21.78 -0.45 16.80
N VAL A 157 -21.57 -1.29 15.78
CA VAL A 157 -21.10 -2.69 15.86
C VAL A 157 -20.13 -2.91 14.68
N ALA A 158 -19.15 -3.83 14.76
CA ALA A 158 -18.00 -3.98 13.82
C ALA A 158 -17.80 -5.42 13.23
N THR A 159 -17.52 -5.54 11.91
CA THR A 159 -16.92 -6.62 11.04
C THR A 159 -16.82 -6.26 9.52
N ASP A 160 -15.58 -6.11 9.03
CA ASP A 160 -15.00 -6.03 7.65
C ASP A 160 -15.51 -5.11 6.49
N PHE A 161 -14.64 -4.20 6.01
CA PHE A 161 -14.15 -3.98 4.61
C PHE A 161 -13.34 -2.64 4.43
N GLU A 162 -12.40 -2.59 3.46
CA GLU A 162 -11.45 -1.49 3.18
C GLU A 162 -11.96 -0.43 2.16
N SER A 163 -11.83 0.87 2.48
CA SER A 163 -11.73 2.04 1.56
C SER A 163 -11.40 3.33 2.36
N ILE A 164 -11.18 4.49 1.72
CA ILE A 164 -10.60 5.72 2.32
C ILE A 164 -11.60 6.90 2.26
N GLY A 165 -11.73 7.66 3.35
CA GLY A 165 -12.33 9.00 3.38
C GLY A 165 -11.45 10.02 4.10
N SER A 166 -11.59 11.30 3.73
CA SER A 166 -10.91 12.41 4.39
C SER A 166 -11.91 13.35 5.07
N VAL A 167 -11.60 13.79 6.30
CA VAL A 167 -12.44 14.69 7.09
C VAL A 167 -11.55 15.76 7.73
N LYS A 168 -12.00 17.02 7.72
CA LYS A 168 -11.37 18.13 8.45
C LYS A 168 -12.10 18.34 9.78
N THR A 169 -11.39 18.30 10.90
CA THR A 169 -11.95 18.48 12.26
C THR A 169 -10.86 18.97 13.21
N ASP A 170 -11.21 19.66 14.30
CA ASP A 170 -10.22 20.12 15.28
C ASP A 170 -9.87 19.03 16.31
N ALA A 171 -10.72 18.00 16.40
CA ALA A 171 -10.57 16.87 17.29
C ALA A 171 -11.11 15.59 16.66
N LEU A 172 -10.42 14.46 16.90
CA LEU A 172 -10.87 13.13 16.53
C LEU A 172 -10.95 12.26 17.78
N ARG A 173 -12.05 11.53 17.92
CA ARG A 173 -12.22 10.50 18.93
C ARG A 173 -12.33 9.11 18.30
N VAL A 174 -11.72 8.13 18.96
CA VAL A 174 -11.86 6.71 18.67
C VAL A 174 -12.41 6.00 19.92
N ILE A 175 -13.51 5.28 19.77
CA ILE A 175 -14.05 4.38 20.79
C ILE A 175 -13.88 2.95 20.27
N PHE A 176 -13.29 2.08 21.07
CA PHE A 176 -13.10 0.68 20.69
C PHE A 176 -13.19 -0.23 21.91
N THR A 177 -13.46 -1.52 21.70
CA THR A 177 -13.47 -2.52 22.77
C THR A 177 -12.19 -3.33 22.74
N SER A 178 -11.54 -3.52 23.89
CA SER A 178 -10.38 -4.42 24.01
C SER A 178 -10.70 -5.63 24.91
N LYS A 179 -10.11 -6.80 24.60
CA LYS A 179 -10.25 -8.00 25.42
C LYS A 179 -9.34 -7.90 26.65
N MET A 180 -9.89 -8.05 27.86
CA MET A 180 -9.08 -8.27 29.06
C MET A 180 -8.29 -9.59 28.96
N LYS A 181 -6.96 -9.55 29.16
CA LYS A 181 -6.16 -10.76 29.45
C LYS A 181 -6.47 -11.22 30.89
N SER A 182 -7.30 -12.25 31.06
CA SER A 182 -7.41 -12.95 32.34
C SER A 182 -6.36 -14.04 32.44
N ILE A 183 -5.40 -13.89 33.35
CA ILE A 183 -4.55 -14.99 33.81
C ILE A 183 -5.28 -15.64 34.99
N GLU A 184 -5.81 -16.84 34.80
CA GLU A 184 -5.93 -17.80 35.90
C GLU A 184 -5.69 -19.23 35.42
N MET A 185 -4.88 -19.93 36.21
CA MET A 185 -4.22 -21.19 35.92
C MET A 185 -4.86 -22.28 36.77
N ARG A 186 -5.54 -23.26 36.14
CA ARG A 186 -5.49 -24.72 36.42
C ARG A 186 -6.63 -25.50 35.73
N SER A 187 -6.31 -26.75 35.37
CA SER A 187 -7.21 -27.84 34.90
C SER A 187 -7.38 -28.05 33.37
N LEU A 188 -6.27 -28.15 32.62
CA LEU A 188 -6.27 -28.42 31.16
C LEU A 188 -5.85 -29.85 30.75
N LEU A 189 -5.52 -30.74 31.70
CA LEU A 189 -4.91 -32.02 31.36
C LEU A 189 -5.90 -33.11 30.89
N LEU A 190 -7.19 -33.02 31.26
CA LEU A 190 -8.17 -34.07 30.91
C LEU A 190 -8.86 -33.85 29.55
N THR A 191 -9.02 -32.60 29.11
CA THR A 191 -9.67 -32.27 27.84
C THR A 191 -8.74 -32.43 26.63
N ALA A 192 -7.43 -32.25 26.82
CA ALA A 192 -6.43 -32.43 25.77
C ALA A 192 -6.34 -33.87 25.25
N TYR A 193 -6.58 -34.87 26.11
CA TYR A 193 -6.51 -36.29 25.73
C TYR A 193 -7.67 -36.73 24.83
N ILE A 194 -8.86 -36.15 25.01
CA ILE A 194 -10.06 -36.49 24.22
C ILE A 194 -10.02 -35.81 22.84
N ILE A 195 -9.46 -34.60 22.74
CA ILE A 195 -9.33 -33.88 21.47
C ILE A 195 -8.28 -34.55 20.55
N MET A 196 -7.21 -35.11 21.13
CA MET A 196 -6.17 -35.84 20.39
C MET A 196 -6.70 -37.11 19.69
N LEU A 197 -7.80 -37.70 20.15
CA LEU A 197 -8.41 -38.88 19.52
C LEU A 197 -9.43 -38.52 18.42
N ALA A 198 -9.91 -37.27 18.36
CA ALA A 198 -10.95 -36.84 17.42
C ALA A 198 -10.42 -36.20 16.13
N PHE A 199 -9.18 -35.67 16.13
CA PHE A 199 -8.59 -34.99 14.96
C PHE A 199 -7.47 -35.81 14.32
N GLY A 200 -7.83 -37.00 13.86
CA GLY A 200 -6.97 -37.81 13.02
C GLY A 200 -7.37 -37.74 11.55
N VAL A 201 -7.26 -36.58 10.86
CA VAL A 201 -7.16 -36.53 9.38
C VAL A 201 -6.46 -35.24 8.90
N ALA A 202 -5.39 -35.42 8.12
CA ALA A 202 -4.78 -34.54 7.11
C ALA A 202 -4.16 -33.17 7.49
N SER A 203 -2.84 -33.09 7.28
CA SER A 203 -1.96 -31.92 7.22
C SER A 203 -2.45 -30.82 6.27
N ALA A 204 -2.68 -29.61 6.80
CA ALA A 204 -2.72 -28.36 6.02
C ALA A 204 -1.70 -27.38 6.64
N GLN A 205 -0.79 -26.85 5.81
CA GLN A 205 0.39 -26.08 6.22
C GLN A 205 0.02 -24.72 6.83
N ASN A 206 -0.18 -24.67 8.16
CA ASN A 206 -0.45 -23.43 8.91
C ASN A 206 0.82 -22.64 9.30
N VAL A 207 1.95 -22.92 8.64
CA VAL A 207 3.23 -22.29 8.95
C VAL A 207 4.01 -21.95 7.69
N VAL A 208 4.74 -20.84 7.73
CA VAL A 208 5.71 -20.41 6.73
C VAL A 208 7.09 -20.29 7.37
N THR A 209 8.14 -20.54 6.60
CA THR A 209 9.51 -20.51 7.09
C THR A 209 10.33 -19.52 6.29
N CYS A 210 11.17 -18.76 6.97
CA CYS A 210 12.14 -17.88 6.34
C CYS A 210 13.38 -18.67 5.89
N PHE A 211 13.69 -18.67 4.60
CA PHE A 211 14.85 -19.39 4.04
C PHE A 211 15.98 -18.48 3.56
N SER A 212 15.81 -17.15 3.63
CA SER A 212 16.87 -16.20 3.30
C SER A 212 18.00 -16.28 4.34
N THR A 213 19.18 -16.71 3.91
CA THR A 213 20.38 -16.88 4.74
C THR A 213 20.95 -15.56 5.26
N SER A 214 20.69 -14.46 4.55
CA SER A 214 21.08 -13.10 4.92
C SER A 214 20.15 -12.45 5.94
N SER A 215 18.97 -13.02 6.19
CA SER A 215 17.98 -12.49 7.13
C SER A 215 18.26 -12.94 8.57
N SER A 216 18.04 -12.04 9.54
CA SER A 216 18.01 -12.40 10.98
C SER A 216 16.90 -13.39 11.34
N CYS A 217 15.94 -13.61 10.43
CA CYS A 217 14.84 -14.54 10.57
C CYS A 217 15.16 -15.93 9.98
N PHE A 218 16.38 -16.20 9.51
CA PHE A 218 16.72 -17.47 8.85
C PHE A 218 16.28 -18.70 9.65
N LEU A 219 15.58 -19.62 8.97
CA LEU A 219 14.94 -20.84 9.49
C LEU A 219 13.87 -20.64 10.57
N LYS A 220 13.45 -19.40 10.83
CA LYS A 220 12.35 -19.15 11.76
C LYS A 220 11.04 -19.61 11.14
N VAL A 221 10.34 -20.47 11.88
CA VAL A 221 8.99 -20.96 11.53
C VAL A 221 7.96 -20.00 12.11
N LEU A 222 7.11 -19.46 11.25
CA LEU A 222 6.12 -18.44 11.55
C LEU A 222 4.73 -19.05 11.34
N ARG A 223 3.84 -18.87 12.32
CA ARG A 223 2.46 -19.36 12.20
C ARG A 223 1.66 -18.40 11.34
N CYS A 224 0.99 -18.94 10.34
CA CYS A 224 0.08 -18.18 9.51
C CYS A 224 -1.09 -17.64 10.35
N PRO A 225 -1.52 -16.38 10.10
CA PRO A 225 -2.70 -15.86 10.76
C PRO A 225 -3.94 -16.69 10.40
N THR A 226 -4.91 -16.72 11.31
CA THR A 226 -6.11 -17.56 11.18
C THR A 226 -6.99 -17.16 10.00
N GLU A 227 -6.94 -15.90 9.59
CA GLU A 227 -7.66 -15.34 8.45
C GLU A 227 -7.03 -15.70 7.09
N CYS A 228 -5.78 -16.21 7.07
CA CYS A 228 -5.16 -16.79 5.89
C CYS A 228 -4.29 -18.00 6.28
N PRO A 229 -4.87 -19.14 6.65
CA PRO A 229 -4.09 -20.28 7.14
C PRO A 229 -3.23 -20.93 6.05
N LEU A 230 -3.48 -20.61 4.76
CA LEU A 230 -2.86 -21.24 3.60
C LEU A 230 -1.91 -20.27 2.89
N THR A 231 -0.75 -20.77 2.47
CA THR A 231 0.18 -20.07 1.58
C THR A 231 -0.28 -20.02 0.13
N ILE A 232 -1.14 -20.98 -0.25
CA ILE A 232 -1.72 -21.13 -1.58
C ILE A 232 -3.20 -21.49 -1.36
N PRO A 233 -4.09 -20.49 -1.21
CA PRO A 233 -5.53 -20.75 -1.10
C PRO A 233 -6.08 -21.33 -2.39
N THR A 234 -7.13 -22.15 -2.28
CA THR A 234 -7.82 -22.76 -3.45
C THR A 234 -8.56 -21.72 -4.26
N ASN A 235 -9.10 -20.68 -3.60
CA ASN A 235 -9.76 -19.57 -4.24
C ASN A 235 -8.76 -18.42 -4.48
N PRO A 236 -8.59 -17.94 -5.73
CA PRO A 236 -7.64 -16.88 -6.06
C PRO A 236 -7.95 -15.51 -5.41
N THR A 237 -9.18 -15.28 -4.93
CA THR A 237 -9.56 -14.03 -4.27
C THR A 237 -9.26 -14.03 -2.76
N GLU A 238 -8.89 -15.17 -2.18
CA GLU A 238 -8.54 -15.27 -0.77
C GLU A 238 -7.13 -14.75 -0.51
N LYS A 239 -6.92 -14.20 0.69
CA LYS A 239 -5.59 -13.82 1.17
C LYS A 239 -4.77 -15.09 1.38
N ALA A 240 -3.50 -15.01 1.03
CA ALA A 240 -2.53 -16.05 1.30
C ALA A 240 -1.54 -15.62 2.39
N CYS A 241 -1.00 -16.60 3.11
CA CYS A 241 0.04 -16.42 4.11
C CYS A 241 1.41 -16.28 3.45
N TYR A 242 2.14 -15.23 3.82
CA TYR A 242 3.52 -15.00 3.40
C TYR A 242 4.42 -14.77 4.61
N ALA A 243 5.66 -15.23 4.55
CA ALA A 243 6.64 -14.89 5.57
C ALA A 243 7.21 -13.50 5.32
N ASP A 244 7.07 -12.56 6.24
CA ASP A 244 7.90 -11.36 6.34
C ASP A 244 9.19 -11.65 7.09
N CYS A 245 10.24 -11.91 6.32
CA CYS A 245 11.58 -12.24 6.81
C CYS A 245 12.51 -11.02 6.87
N SER A 246 11.97 -9.79 6.86
CA SER A 246 12.79 -8.59 6.96
C SER A 246 13.26 -8.38 8.41
N VAL A 247 12.59 -7.52 9.17
CA VAL A 247 12.95 -7.14 10.54
C VAL A 247 12.01 -7.77 11.57
N LYS A 248 10.71 -7.86 11.26
CA LYS A 248 9.70 -8.33 12.23
C LYS A 248 9.65 -9.85 12.37
N CYS A 249 10.10 -10.59 11.35
CA CYS A 249 10.00 -12.04 11.29
C CYS A 249 8.58 -12.54 11.62
N GLU A 250 7.60 -12.13 10.83
CA GLU A 250 6.16 -12.39 11.05
C GLU A 250 5.49 -12.99 9.82
N ALA A 251 4.40 -13.72 10.00
CA ALA A 251 3.58 -14.18 8.87
C ALA A 251 2.50 -13.14 8.60
N ILE A 252 2.37 -12.71 7.34
CA ILE A 252 1.42 -11.68 6.92
C ILE A 252 0.38 -12.26 5.96
N CYS A 253 -0.86 -11.79 6.10
CA CYS A 253 -1.93 -12.08 5.16
C CYS A 253 -2.02 -11.01 4.09
N ARG A 254 -1.92 -11.41 2.83
CA ARG A 254 -2.14 -10.49 1.70
C ARG A 254 -2.76 -11.20 0.51
N ASN A 255 -3.38 -10.41 -0.36
CA ASN A 255 -3.84 -10.90 -1.65
C ASN A 255 -2.64 -11.31 -2.51
N ARG A 256 -2.87 -12.24 -3.45
CA ARG A 256 -1.86 -12.72 -4.39
C ARG A 256 -1.69 -11.83 -5.61
N LYS A 257 -2.59 -10.86 -5.78
CA LYS A 257 -2.51 -9.77 -6.75
C LYS A 257 -1.67 -8.60 -6.20
N PRO A 258 -1.07 -7.78 -7.07
CA PRO A 258 -0.40 -6.56 -6.64
C PRO A 258 -1.38 -5.66 -5.88
N SER A 259 -0.94 -5.18 -4.71
CA SER A 259 -1.65 -4.13 -3.98
C SER A 259 -1.07 -2.78 -4.38
N CYS A 260 -1.91 -1.94 -4.99
CA CYS A 260 -1.54 -0.56 -5.35
C CYS A 260 -1.36 0.39 -4.17
N ASN A 261 -1.55 -0.11 -2.94
CA ASN A 261 -1.32 0.62 -1.70
C ASN A 261 -0.22 -0.03 -0.84
N GLY A 262 0.39 -1.11 -1.31
CA GLY A 262 1.50 -1.75 -0.61
C GLY A 262 2.85 -1.11 -0.91
N LEU A 263 3.83 -1.35 -0.05
CA LEU A 263 5.23 -0.99 -0.31
C LEU A 263 5.70 -1.61 -1.63
N GLY A 264 6.54 -0.87 -2.35
CA GLY A 264 7.07 -1.28 -3.64
C GLY A 264 6.01 -1.36 -4.74
N SER A 265 4.85 -0.71 -4.58
CA SER A 265 3.83 -0.71 -5.64
C SER A 265 4.14 0.31 -6.72
N GLY A 266 3.75 -0.02 -7.95
CA GLY A 266 3.71 0.86 -9.12
C GLY A 266 2.40 0.62 -9.86
N CYS A 267 1.47 1.55 -9.76
CA CYS A 267 0.12 1.44 -10.31
C CYS A 267 -0.37 2.78 -10.86
N TYR A 268 -1.50 2.80 -11.55
CA TYR A 268 -2.12 4.02 -12.08
C TYR A 268 -1.16 4.73 -13.06
N ASP A 269 -1.06 6.07 -13.04
CA ASP A 269 -0.42 6.89 -14.09
C ASP A 269 0.97 7.53 -13.76
N PRO A 270 2.02 6.71 -13.58
CA PRO A 270 2.17 5.77 -12.49
C PRO A 270 2.53 6.46 -11.17
N ARG A 271 1.73 6.10 -10.16
CA ARG A 271 1.98 6.33 -8.73
C ARG A 271 2.80 5.16 -8.20
N PHE A 272 3.83 5.48 -7.43
CA PHE A 272 4.67 4.53 -6.72
C PHE A 272 4.58 4.70 -5.21
N ILE A 273 4.88 3.63 -4.48
CA ILE A 273 5.14 3.64 -3.04
C ILE A 273 6.54 3.10 -2.79
N GLY A 274 7.42 3.93 -2.25
CA GLY A 274 8.80 3.58 -1.95
C GLY A 274 8.94 2.52 -0.86
N GLY A 275 10.15 1.99 -0.71
CA GLY A 275 10.53 1.13 0.42
C GLY A 275 10.43 1.85 1.77
N ASP A 276 10.56 3.18 1.75
CA ASP A 276 10.33 4.11 2.87
C ASP A 276 8.83 4.35 3.16
N GLY A 277 7.93 3.81 2.34
CA GLY A 277 6.48 4.01 2.45
C GLY A 277 5.98 5.33 1.87
N VAL A 278 6.85 6.15 1.29
CA VAL A 278 6.48 7.44 0.72
C VAL A 278 5.82 7.24 -0.64
N VAL A 279 4.65 7.86 -0.82
CA VAL A 279 3.96 7.92 -2.11
C VAL A 279 4.64 8.98 -2.99
N PHE A 280 4.95 8.63 -4.23
CA PHE A 280 5.45 9.57 -5.23
C PHE A 280 4.95 9.24 -6.63
N TYR A 281 4.97 10.23 -7.52
CA TYR A 281 4.64 10.05 -8.94
C TYR A 281 5.90 10.14 -9.78
N PHE A 282 6.01 9.26 -10.76
CA PHE A 282 7.10 9.30 -11.73
C PHE A 282 6.52 9.28 -13.14
N HIS A 283 6.48 10.45 -13.79
CA HIS A 283 5.83 10.56 -15.08
C HIS A 283 6.59 9.86 -16.21
N GLY A 284 7.92 9.83 -16.19
CA GLY A 284 8.69 9.35 -17.34
C GLY A 284 8.28 10.03 -18.65
N LYS A 285 8.53 9.35 -19.77
CA LYS A 285 8.12 9.76 -21.13
C LYS A 285 7.51 8.56 -21.84
N ARG A 286 6.56 8.83 -22.74
CA ARG A 286 6.01 7.80 -23.63
C ARG A 286 7.13 7.22 -24.51
N ASP A 287 7.10 5.90 -24.67
CA ASP A 287 7.99 5.09 -25.50
C ASP A 287 9.45 5.03 -25.00
N ASN A 288 9.69 5.43 -23.74
CA ASN A 288 11.01 5.39 -23.10
C ASN A 288 11.09 4.30 -22.03
N HIS A 289 12.31 4.00 -21.61
CA HIS A 289 12.64 2.98 -20.62
C HIS A 289 13.35 3.62 -19.42
N TYR A 290 13.04 3.12 -18.23
CA TYR A 290 13.65 3.61 -16.99
C TYR A 290 14.02 2.46 -16.06
N ALA A 291 15.19 2.54 -15.44
CA ALA A 291 15.60 1.64 -14.37
C ALA A 291 14.77 1.92 -13.11
N LEU A 292 13.87 0.99 -12.76
CA LEU A 292 13.13 1.04 -11.50
C LEU A 292 14.02 0.63 -10.33
N VAL A 293 14.84 -0.39 -10.54
CA VAL A 293 15.78 -0.93 -9.55
C VAL A 293 17.07 -1.30 -10.27
N SER A 294 18.22 -0.89 -9.75
CA SER A 294 19.53 -1.29 -10.26
C SER A 294 20.45 -1.58 -9.07
N ASP A 295 20.86 -2.83 -8.96
CA ASP A 295 21.81 -3.34 -7.99
C ASP A 295 22.90 -4.11 -8.74
N ARG A 296 24.01 -4.45 -8.08
CA ARG A 296 25.19 -5.05 -8.73
C ARG A 296 24.89 -6.37 -9.44
N SER A 297 23.94 -7.15 -8.90
CA SER A 297 23.56 -8.49 -9.40
C SER A 297 22.14 -8.57 -9.97
N PHE A 298 21.38 -7.47 -9.91
CA PHE A 298 19.96 -7.46 -10.27
C PHE A 298 19.52 -6.09 -10.79
N GLN A 299 18.82 -6.04 -11.92
CA GLN A 299 18.21 -4.82 -12.43
C GLN A 299 16.82 -5.07 -13.00
N ILE A 300 15.90 -4.14 -12.71
CA ILE A 300 14.56 -4.06 -13.29
C ILE A 300 14.43 -2.75 -14.03
N ASN A 301 14.15 -2.83 -15.32
CA ASN A 301 13.72 -1.70 -16.13
C ASN A 301 12.22 -1.78 -16.41
N ALA A 302 11.60 -0.64 -16.67
CA ALA A 302 10.22 -0.54 -17.09
C ALA A 302 10.09 0.25 -18.40
N ARG A 303 9.26 -0.24 -19.31
CA ARG A 303 8.84 0.49 -20.52
C ARG A 303 7.58 1.29 -20.22
N PHE A 304 7.60 2.57 -20.54
CA PHE A 304 6.47 3.47 -20.33
C PHE A 304 5.74 3.68 -21.66
N ILE A 305 4.46 3.35 -21.70
CA ILE A 305 3.55 3.83 -22.76
C ILE A 305 2.88 5.11 -22.30
N GLY A 306 2.19 5.80 -23.19
CA GLY A 306 1.57 7.06 -22.84
C GLY A 306 0.80 7.74 -23.96
N LEU A 307 0.14 8.83 -23.59
CA LEU A 307 -0.67 9.65 -24.47
C LEU A 307 -0.53 11.12 -24.09
N ARG A 308 -0.50 12.00 -25.08
CA ARG A 308 -0.52 13.46 -24.89
C ARG A 308 -1.74 14.09 -25.55
N PRO A 309 -2.82 14.31 -24.81
CA PRO A 309 -3.94 15.11 -25.28
C PRO A 309 -3.51 16.51 -25.70
N GLN A 310 -4.23 17.09 -26.67
CA GLN A 310 -3.98 18.45 -27.13
C GLN A 310 -4.04 19.45 -25.96
N GLY A 311 -3.08 20.37 -25.91
CA GLY A 311 -3.00 21.40 -24.86
C GLY A 311 -2.26 20.98 -23.59
N ARG A 312 -1.82 19.71 -23.46
CA ARG A 312 -0.94 19.30 -22.36
C ARG A 312 0.54 19.44 -22.73
N THR A 313 1.33 19.82 -21.73
CA THR A 313 2.79 19.93 -21.83
C THR A 313 3.51 18.61 -21.54
N ARG A 314 2.82 17.64 -20.96
CA ARG A 314 3.35 16.33 -20.53
C ARG A 314 2.47 15.17 -20.96
N ASP A 315 3.09 14.00 -21.10
CA ASP A 315 2.40 12.74 -21.34
C ASP A 315 1.68 12.28 -20.06
N PHE A 316 0.53 11.64 -20.22
CA PHE A 316 0.11 10.61 -19.29
C PHE A 316 0.85 9.34 -19.64
N THR A 317 1.27 8.57 -18.64
CA THR A 317 2.07 7.37 -18.86
C THR A 317 1.65 6.23 -17.97
N TRP A 318 1.94 5.01 -18.43
CA TRP A 318 1.70 3.77 -17.71
C TRP A 318 2.82 2.78 -17.97
N ILE A 319 3.05 1.85 -17.04
CA ILE A 319 4.05 0.79 -17.20
C ILE A 319 3.47 -0.27 -18.14
N GLN A 320 4.08 -0.48 -19.31
CA GLN A 320 3.64 -1.52 -20.24
C GLN A 320 4.37 -2.84 -20.05
N ALA A 321 5.67 -2.77 -19.74
CA ALA A 321 6.53 -3.93 -19.67
C ALA A 321 7.57 -3.77 -18.56
N LEU A 322 7.99 -4.89 -17.98
CA LEU A 322 9.17 -4.99 -17.15
C LEU A 322 10.23 -5.85 -17.85
N GLY A 323 11.49 -5.41 -17.76
CA GLY A 323 12.67 -6.16 -18.16
C GLY A 323 13.54 -6.42 -16.94
N LEU A 324 13.86 -7.68 -16.69
CA LEU A 324 14.68 -8.12 -15.58
C LEU A 324 16.01 -8.63 -16.13
N MET A 325 17.10 -8.20 -15.51
CA MET A 325 18.46 -8.69 -15.75
C MET A 325 19.02 -9.18 -14.42
N PHE A 326 19.41 -10.45 -14.36
CA PHE A 326 19.85 -11.10 -13.14
C PHE A 326 20.66 -12.34 -13.47
N ALA A 327 21.64 -12.69 -12.63
CA ALA A 327 22.58 -13.76 -12.97
C ALA A 327 23.15 -13.56 -14.41
N SER A 328 23.01 -14.57 -15.27
CA SER A 328 23.31 -14.50 -16.71
C SER A 328 22.06 -14.45 -17.59
N HIS A 329 20.89 -14.19 -16.98
CA HIS A 329 19.59 -14.27 -17.60
C HIS A 329 18.93 -12.92 -17.85
N THR A 330 18.06 -12.92 -18.86
CA THR A 330 17.13 -11.83 -19.14
C THR A 330 15.70 -12.35 -19.16
N PHE A 331 14.79 -11.58 -18.60
CA PHE A 331 13.37 -11.91 -18.62
C PHE A 331 12.53 -10.67 -18.90
N THR A 332 11.47 -10.81 -19.69
CA THR A 332 10.49 -9.73 -19.89
C THR A 332 9.07 -10.21 -19.65
N VAL A 333 8.27 -9.35 -19.02
CA VAL A 333 6.81 -9.47 -18.96
C VAL A 333 6.18 -8.21 -19.53
N GLU A 334 5.25 -8.34 -20.48
CA GLU A 334 4.65 -7.22 -21.19
C GLU A 334 3.14 -7.38 -21.34
N ALA A 335 2.41 -6.28 -21.14
CA ALA A 335 1.00 -6.15 -21.51
C ALA A 335 0.87 -5.98 -23.03
N LYS A 336 0.13 -6.89 -23.67
CA LYS A 336 -0.19 -6.81 -25.10
C LYS A 336 -1.00 -5.55 -25.38
N GLN A 337 -0.66 -4.86 -26.46
CA GLN A 337 -1.51 -3.80 -26.99
C GLN A 337 -2.80 -4.40 -27.53
N VAL A 338 -3.94 -3.91 -27.01
CA VAL A 338 -5.26 -4.45 -27.33
C VAL A 338 -6.25 -3.34 -27.63
N LYS A 339 -7.07 -3.56 -28.67
CA LYS A 339 -8.05 -2.58 -29.13
C LYS A 339 -9.27 -2.46 -28.22
N ALA A 340 -9.65 -3.57 -27.62
CA ALA A 340 -10.79 -3.69 -26.73
C ALA A 340 -10.42 -4.67 -25.62
N TRP A 341 -10.76 -4.31 -24.37
CA TRP A 341 -10.47 -5.16 -23.23
C TRP A 341 -11.39 -6.39 -23.21
N ASN A 342 -10.81 -7.56 -22.96
CA ASN A 342 -11.54 -8.78 -22.66
C ASN A 342 -10.89 -9.44 -21.45
N GLU A 343 -11.60 -9.42 -20.32
CA GLU A 343 -11.18 -9.99 -19.03
C GLU A 343 -10.88 -11.50 -19.09
N THR A 344 -11.42 -12.20 -20.09
CA THR A 344 -11.23 -13.64 -20.23
C THR A 344 -10.01 -14.03 -21.08
N THR A 345 -9.41 -13.08 -21.79
CA THR A 345 -8.26 -13.31 -22.67
C THR A 345 -6.96 -12.92 -21.96
N ASP A 346 -5.94 -13.77 -22.04
CA ASP A 346 -4.65 -13.48 -21.45
C ASP A 346 -3.85 -12.45 -22.28
N GLN A 347 -3.60 -11.31 -21.67
CA GLN A 347 -2.89 -10.17 -22.24
C GLN A 347 -1.43 -10.08 -21.81
N LEU A 348 -0.93 -11.08 -21.10
CA LEU A 348 0.49 -11.18 -20.75
C LEU A 348 1.28 -11.84 -21.89
N SER A 349 2.50 -11.37 -22.07
CA SER A 349 3.52 -11.98 -22.92
C SER A 349 4.82 -12.10 -22.14
N PHE A 350 5.55 -13.20 -22.39
CA PHE A 350 6.76 -13.55 -21.64
C PHE A 350 7.89 -13.94 -22.59
N THR A 351 9.09 -13.50 -22.26
CA THR A 351 10.32 -13.88 -22.94
C THR A 351 11.39 -14.17 -21.90
N PHE A 352 12.11 -15.27 -22.04
CA PHE A 352 13.25 -15.64 -21.20
C PHE A 352 14.44 -15.91 -22.13
N ASP A 353 15.57 -15.22 -21.91
CA ASP A 353 16.78 -15.26 -22.74
C ASP A 353 16.50 -15.14 -24.24
N GLY A 354 15.70 -14.13 -24.59
CA GLY A 354 15.30 -13.87 -25.98
C GLY A 354 14.30 -14.88 -26.58
N THR A 355 13.93 -15.93 -25.84
CA THR A 355 12.96 -16.95 -26.29
C THR A 355 11.59 -16.72 -25.67
N SER A 356 10.58 -16.45 -26.50
CA SER A 356 9.20 -16.32 -26.03
C SER A 356 8.62 -17.69 -25.64
N PHE A 357 7.83 -17.72 -24.58
CA PHE A 357 7.14 -18.93 -24.13
C PHE A 357 5.69 -18.61 -23.71
N GLN A 358 4.89 -19.67 -23.59
CA GLN A 358 3.51 -19.57 -23.13
C GLN A 358 3.38 -20.21 -21.75
N LEU A 359 2.91 -19.42 -20.79
CA LEU A 359 2.45 -19.93 -19.51
C LEU A 359 1.00 -20.39 -19.66
N ARG A 360 0.72 -21.67 -19.40
CA ARG A 360 -0.64 -22.24 -19.47
C ARG A 360 -1.64 -21.39 -18.69
N GLU A 361 -2.82 -21.14 -19.27
CA GLU A 361 -3.92 -20.49 -18.56
C GLU A 361 -4.46 -21.38 -17.44
N GLY A 362 -4.81 -20.78 -16.31
CA GLY A 362 -5.31 -21.49 -15.14
C GLY A 362 -4.59 -21.06 -13.87
N TYR A 363 -5.37 -20.86 -12.81
CA TYR A 363 -4.84 -20.55 -11.49
C TYR A 363 -3.79 -21.58 -11.06
N LEU A 364 -2.67 -21.12 -10.49
CA LEU A 364 -1.52 -21.91 -10.07
C LEU A 364 -0.74 -22.60 -11.21
N SER A 365 -1.00 -22.28 -12.47
CA SER A 365 -0.13 -22.70 -13.57
C SER A 365 1.25 -22.08 -13.37
N LYS A 366 2.29 -22.90 -13.49
CA LYS A 366 3.68 -22.48 -13.26
C LYS A 366 4.55 -22.65 -14.49
N TRP A 367 5.59 -21.85 -14.55
CA TRP A 367 6.73 -22.03 -15.43
C TRP A 367 8.00 -21.74 -14.63
N ASN A 368 9.02 -22.56 -14.80
CA ASN A 368 10.33 -22.39 -14.16
C ASN A 368 11.41 -22.34 -15.23
N SER A 369 12.46 -21.56 -14.99
CA SER A 369 13.70 -21.70 -15.73
C SER A 369 14.36 -23.06 -15.42
N ALA A 370 15.20 -23.55 -16.32
CA ALA A 370 15.80 -24.88 -16.19
C ALA A 370 16.77 -25.01 -15.00
N ASP A 371 17.28 -23.89 -14.51
CA ASP A 371 18.21 -23.73 -13.41
C ASP A 371 17.54 -23.26 -12.10
N ASP A 372 16.21 -23.19 -12.08
CA ASP A 372 15.38 -22.76 -10.94
C ASP A 372 15.69 -21.32 -10.43
N THR A 373 16.31 -20.47 -11.25
CA THR A 373 16.56 -19.06 -10.90
C THR A 373 15.31 -18.17 -11.04
N LEU A 374 14.33 -18.58 -11.86
CA LEU A 374 13.09 -17.85 -12.08
C LEU A 374 11.87 -18.77 -12.03
N LEU A 375 10.93 -18.46 -11.14
CA LEU A 375 9.61 -19.07 -11.07
C LEU A 375 8.54 -18.05 -11.45
N ILE A 376 7.60 -18.44 -12.31
CA ILE A 376 6.42 -17.66 -12.65
C ILE A 376 5.20 -18.49 -12.35
N GLU A 377 4.29 -17.96 -11.53
CA GLU A 377 3.05 -18.63 -11.16
C GLU A 377 1.86 -17.73 -11.43
N ARG A 378 0.81 -18.26 -12.07
CA ARG A 378 -0.43 -17.52 -12.22
C ARG A 378 -1.18 -17.39 -10.90
N THR A 379 -1.50 -16.16 -10.54
CA THR A 379 -2.30 -15.84 -9.34
C THR A 379 -3.79 -15.73 -9.64
N GLU A 380 -4.16 -15.75 -10.92
CA GLU A 380 -5.53 -15.95 -11.42
C GLU A 380 -5.53 -16.84 -12.66
N ARG A 381 -6.69 -17.05 -13.30
CA ARG A 381 -6.77 -17.81 -14.55
C ARG A 381 -5.94 -17.16 -15.67
N VAL A 382 -6.02 -15.83 -15.80
CA VAL A 382 -5.36 -15.00 -16.82
C VAL A 382 -4.94 -13.66 -16.22
N ASN A 383 -4.10 -12.90 -16.92
CA ASN A 383 -3.76 -11.49 -16.62
C ASN A 383 -3.09 -11.18 -15.28
N SER A 384 -2.84 -12.17 -14.40
CA SER A 384 -2.12 -11.96 -13.13
C SER A 384 -1.12 -13.07 -12.85
N VAL A 385 0.11 -12.69 -12.50
CA VAL A 385 1.21 -13.59 -12.15
C VAL A 385 2.00 -13.08 -10.94
N MET A 386 2.59 -14.02 -10.20
CA MET A 386 3.70 -13.78 -9.28
C MET A 386 4.98 -14.25 -9.97
N ILE A 387 5.97 -13.38 -10.05
CA ILE A 387 7.31 -13.69 -10.54
C ILE A 387 8.23 -13.74 -9.32
N THR A 388 8.92 -14.85 -9.12
CA THR A 388 9.88 -15.05 -8.06
C THR A 388 11.27 -15.21 -8.68
N VAL A 389 12.12 -14.23 -8.44
CA VAL A 389 13.56 -14.30 -8.75
C VAL A 389 14.22 -14.87 -7.51
N ASN A 390 14.82 -16.05 -7.65
CA ASN A 390 15.33 -16.80 -6.51
C ASN A 390 16.25 -15.95 -5.63
N GLU A 391 16.03 -15.98 -4.31
CA GLU A 391 16.78 -15.22 -3.28
C GLU A 391 16.82 -13.69 -3.42
N VAL A 392 16.22 -13.10 -4.46
CA VAL A 392 16.29 -11.65 -4.73
C VAL A 392 14.97 -10.94 -4.48
N ALA A 393 13.90 -11.34 -5.18
CA ALA A 393 12.65 -10.59 -5.22
C ALA A 393 11.42 -11.43 -5.57
N GLU A 394 10.26 -10.98 -5.09
CA GLU A 394 8.93 -11.35 -5.57
C GLU A 394 8.29 -10.14 -6.25
N ILE A 395 7.65 -10.36 -7.40
CA ILE A 395 7.01 -9.32 -8.19
C ILE A 395 5.61 -9.79 -8.56
N SER A 396 4.61 -9.16 -7.96
CA SER A 396 3.22 -9.36 -8.35
C SER A 396 2.89 -8.46 -9.54
N VAL A 397 2.33 -9.02 -10.60
CA VAL A 397 2.01 -8.30 -11.84
C VAL A 397 0.58 -8.60 -12.25
N SER A 398 -0.20 -7.57 -12.56
CA SER A 398 -1.51 -7.68 -13.19
C SER A 398 -1.63 -6.77 -14.39
N VAL A 399 -2.25 -7.25 -15.47
CA VAL A 399 -2.62 -6.41 -16.62
C VAL A 399 -4.03 -5.86 -16.42
N ILE A 400 -4.19 -4.56 -16.58
CA ILE A 400 -5.49 -3.88 -16.55
C ILE A 400 -5.63 -2.91 -17.72
N PRO A 401 -6.85 -2.61 -18.17
CA PRO A 401 -7.09 -1.53 -19.14
C PRO A 401 -7.18 -0.18 -18.42
N VAL A 402 -7.07 0.91 -19.18
CA VAL A 402 -7.66 2.19 -18.75
C VAL A 402 -9.17 2.08 -18.96
N THR A 403 -9.96 2.26 -17.90
CA THR A 403 -11.43 2.16 -18.00
C THR A 403 -12.03 3.44 -18.57
N GLU A 404 -13.25 3.37 -19.12
CA GLU A 404 -13.99 4.57 -19.54
C GLU A 404 -14.21 5.56 -18.40
N GLN A 405 -14.35 5.05 -17.16
CA GLN A 405 -14.48 5.87 -15.97
C GLN A 405 -13.17 6.61 -15.67
N ASP A 406 -12.02 5.93 -15.73
CA ASP A 406 -10.72 6.56 -15.52
C ASP A 406 -10.45 7.62 -16.60
N ASP A 407 -10.71 7.29 -17.86
CA ASP A 407 -10.56 8.21 -18.99
C ASP A 407 -11.40 9.48 -18.80
N ARG A 408 -12.64 9.33 -18.35
CA ARG A 408 -13.54 10.46 -18.06
C ARG A 408 -13.09 11.31 -16.88
N ILE A 409 -12.62 10.69 -15.80
CA ILE A 409 -12.22 11.39 -14.57
C ILE A 409 -10.93 12.17 -14.80
N HIS A 410 -9.96 11.56 -15.46
CA HIS A 410 -8.61 12.13 -15.62
C HIS A 410 -8.44 12.90 -16.94
N GLY A 411 -9.40 12.79 -17.85
CA GLY A 411 -9.35 13.44 -19.16
C GLY A 411 -8.20 12.91 -20.01
N TYR A 412 -7.94 11.61 -19.96
CA TYR A 412 -6.89 11.00 -20.77
C TYR A 412 -7.20 11.13 -22.27
N ASN A 413 -8.48 11.17 -22.65
CA ASN A 413 -8.98 11.17 -24.02
C ASN A 413 -8.43 9.97 -24.82
N ILE A 414 -8.59 8.76 -24.27
CA ILE A 414 -8.11 7.54 -24.88
C ILE A 414 -8.72 7.39 -26.30
N PRO A 415 -7.89 7.26 -27.36
CA PRO A 415 -8.38 7.13 -28.73
C PRO A 415 -9.16 5.83 -28.93
N LYS A 416 -10.18 5.87 -29.79
CA LYS A 416 -10.91 4.67 -30.20
C LYS A 416 -9.95 3.67 -30.84
N GLY A 417 -9.94 2.44 -30.35
CA GLY A 417 -9.14 1.35 -30.91
C GLY A 417 -7.87 1.00 -30.12
N ASP A 418 -7.70 1.55 -28.92
CA ASP A 418 -6.73 1.10 -27.93
C ASP A 418 -7.34 1.26 -26.54
N CYS A 419 -7.19 0.27 -25.66
CA CYS A 419 -7.62 0.38 -24.26
C CYS A 419 -6.47 0.64 -23.28
N PHE A 420 -5.25 0.88 -23.79
CA PHE A 420 -4.08 1.21 -22.99
C PHE A 420 -3.85 0.18 -21.87
N ALA A 421 -3.87 -1.10 -22.26
CA ALA A 421 -3.57 -2.19 -21.34
C ALA A 421 -2.14 -2.01 -20.78
N HIS A 422 -2.03 -2.03 -19.45
CA HIS A 422 -0.80 -1.73 -18.74
C HIS A 422 -0.68 -2.58 -17.47
N LEU A 423 0.51 -2.57 -16.88
CA LEU A 423 0.87 -3.33 -15.70
C LEU A 423 0.59 -2.52 -14.44
N GLN A 424 -0.11 -3.14 -13.50
CA GLN A 424 0.01 -2.85 -12.08
C GLN A 424 1.04 -3.83 -11.49
N VAL A 425 1.98 -3.29 -10.72
CA VAL A 425 3.09 -4.06 -10.19
C VAL A 425 3.25 -3.82 -8.69
N GLN A 426 3.70 -4.84 -7.98
CA GLN A 426 4.15 -4.71 -6.60
C GLN A 426 5.41 -5.53 -6.41
N PHE A 427 6.48 -4.86 -6.01
CA PHE A 427 7.77 -5.46 -5.76
C PHE A 427 7.96 -5.71 -4.27
N ARG A 428 8.57 -6.85 -3.97
CA ARG A 428 9.03 -7.19 -2.64
C ARG A 428 10.45 -7.72 -2.73
N PHE A 429 11.39 -6.95 -2.20
CA PHE A 429 12.80 -7.29 -2.23
C PHE A 429 13.24 -7.91 -0.92
N PHE A 430 14.11 -8.91 -1.00
CA PHE A 430 14.74 -9.56 0.15
C PHE A 430 16.24 -9.81 -0.05
N GLY A 431 16.75 -9.69 -1.29
CA GLY A 431 18.16 -9.88 -1.61
C GLY A 431 18.82 -8.72 -2.35
N ILE A 432 18.32 -7.49 -2.18
CA ILE A 432 18.97 -6.28 -2.72
C ILE A 432 19.95 -5.67 -1.71
N SER A 433 21.02 -5.07 -2.21
CA SER A 433 22.07 -4.44 -1.42
C SER A 433 21.62 -3.10 -0.81
N GLN A 434 22.39 -2.62 0.17
CA GLN A 434 22.17 -1.29 0.77
C GLN A 434 22.61 -0.14 -0.15
N GLU A 435 23.25 -0.45 -1.28
CA GLU A 435 23.68 0.53 -2.29
C GLU A 435 22.68 0.65 -3.45
N VAL A 436 21.59 -0.12 -3.44
CA VAL A 436 20.60 -0.19 -4.51
C VAL A 436 20.17 1.18 -5.06
N GLU A 437 20.15 1.30 -6.39
CA GLU A 437 19.74 2.50 -7.12
C GLU A 437 18.47 2.24 -7.94
N GLY A 438 18.01 3.26 -8.67
CA GLY A 438 16.81 3.21 -9.51
C GLY A 438 15.70 4.12 -8.98
N VAL A 439 14.71 4.40 -9.83
CA VAL A 439 13.56 5.27 -9.49
C VAL A 439 12.88 4.83 -8.19
N LEU A 440 12.66 3.52 -8.05
CA LEU A 440 12.09 2.89 -6.86
C LEU A 440 13.19 2.35 -5.95
N GLY A 441 14.23 1.71 -6.50
CA GLY A 441 15.27 1.01 -5.75
C GLY A 441 15.94 1.88 -4.69
N ARG A 442 16.31 3.13 -5.03
CA ARG A 442 16.97 4.04 -4.08
C ARG A 442 16.19 4.28 -2.79
N THR A 443 14.86 4.16 -2.83
CA THR A 443 13.98 4.33 -1.66
C THR A 443 14.10 3.20 -0.62
N TYR A 444 14.80 2.12 -0.97
CA TYR A 444 15.11 1.00 -0.07
C TYR A 444 16.46 1.17 0.64
N ARG A 445 17.25 2.19 0.31
CA ARG A 445 18.53 2.43 0.97
C ARG A 445 18.30 2.95 2.40
N PRO A 446 19.07 2.48 3.41
CA PRO A 446 18.92 2.93 4.79
C PRO A 446 19.16 4.43 5.00
N ASP A 447 19.98 5.05 4.15
CA ASP A 447 20.36 6.46 4.21
C ASP A 447 19.56 7.34 3.24
N TYR A 448 18.59 6.78 2.52
CA TYR A 448 17.78 7.55 1.59
C TYR A 448 16.91 8.55 2.33
N VAL A 449 17.02 9.81 1.93
CA VAL A 449 16.14 10.89 2.38
C VAL A 449 15.34 11.35 1.18
N THR A 450 14.02 11.16 1.22
CA THR A 450 13.17 11.52 0.09
C THR A 450 13.26 13.02 -0.21
N THR A 451 13.47 13.34 -1.48
CA THR A 451 13.47 14.72 -2.00
C THR A 451 12.09 15.15 -2.48
N VAL A 452 11.13 14.22 -2.44
CA VAL A 452 9.75 14.41 -2.86
C VAL A 452 9.07 15.45 -1.98
N LYS A 453 8.48 16.47 -2.60
CA LYS A 453 7.76 17.53 -1.87
C LYS A 453 6.57 16.92 -1.14
N ARG A 454 6.59 16.93 0.19
CA ARG A 454 5.49 16.38 1.01
C ARG A 454 4.36 17.39 1.17
N GLY A 455 3.13 16.91 1.34
CA GLY A 455 1.94 17.77 1.53
C GLY A 455 1.40 18.40 0.24
N VAL A 456 1.74 17.84 -0.91
CA VAL A 456 1.07 18.12 -2.18
C VAL A 456 0.43 16.83 -2.69
N GLU A 457 -0.70 16.94 -3.36
CA GLU A 457 -1.55 15.81 -3.77
C GLU A 457 -0.83 14.80 -4.68
N MET A 458 0.00 15.29 -5.59
CA MET A 458 0.77 14.47 -6.52
C MET A 458 2.26 14.84 -6.46
N PRO A 459 3.00 14.28 -5.50
CA PRO A 459 4.36 14.71 -5.30
C PRO A 459 5.27 13.95 -6.28
N VAL A 460 5.86 14.70 -7.22
CA VAL A 460 6.62 14.13 -8.35
C VAL A 460 8.07 13.93 -7.96
N LEU A 461 8.59 12.72 -8.21
CA LEU A 461 10.01 12.41 -8.05
C LEU A 461 10.78 12.77 -9.32
N GLY A 462 11.78 13.64 -9.19
CA GLY A 462 12.69 14.03 -10.27
C GLY A 462 13.79 13.00 -10.56
N GLY A 463 14.67 13.32 -11.50
CA GLY A 463 15.81 12.48 -11.89
C GLY A 463 15.50 11.47 -13.00
N ALA A 464 14.49 11.72 -13.84
CA ALA A 464 14.16 10.81 -14.93
C ALA A 464 15.34 10.56 -15.90
N ASP A 465 16.18 11.57 -16.13
CA ASP A 465 17.36 11.46 -16.98
C ASP A 465 18.53 10.70 -16.33
N GLU A 466 18.49 10.47 -15.02
CA GLU A 466 19.48 9.68 -14.28
C GLU A 466 19.25 8.17 -14.48
N TYR A 467 17.98 7.78 -14.65
CA TYR A 467 17.55 6.39 -14.72
C TYR A 467 17.04 5.96 -16.09
N GLU A 468 17.09 6.84 -17.09
CA GLU A 468 16.72 6.50 -18.47
C GLU A 468 17.69 5.44 -19.04
N THR A 469 17.16 4.38 -19.63
CA THR A 469 17.95 3.32 -20.31
C THR A 469 17.65 3.31 -21.81
N THR A 470 18.58 2.81 -22.62
CA THR A 470 18.41 2.78 -24.08
C THR A 470 17.35 1.78 -24.53
N SER A 471 17.17 0.68 -23.79
CA SER A 471 16.17 -0.34 -24.07
C SER A 471 15.68 -1.00 -22.78
N LEU A 472 14.62 -1.81 -22.91
CA LEU A 472 14.06 -2.58 -21.79
C LEU A 472 15.09 -3.53 -21.16
N LEU A 473 16.03 -4.07 -21.94
CA LEU A 473 17.07 -5.00 -21.45
C LEU A 473 18.48 -4.37 -21.49
N SER A 474 18.58 -3.04 -21.42
CA SER A 474 19.86 -2.34 -21.28
C SER A 474 20.11 -1.91 -19.83
N PRO A 475 21.32 -2.13 -19.28
CA PRO A 475 21.66 -1.66 -17.94
C PRO A 475 22.25 -0.24 -17.90
N ASP A 476 22.10 0.53 -18.97
CA ASP A 476 22.95 1.69 -19.30
C ASP A 476 22.42 3.06 -18.85
N CYS A 477 21.92 3.16 -17.62
CA CYS A 477 21.55 4.46 -17.04
C CYS A 477 22.71 5.12 -16.28
N LYS A 478 22.63 6.45 -16.05
CA LYS A 478 23.71 7.24 -15.42
C LYS A 478 24.05 6.78 -14.01
N MET A 479 23.04 6.31 -13.28
CA MET A 479 23.15 5.87 -11.87
C MET A 479 23.04 4.35 -11.71
N CYS A 480 22.97 3.59 -12.81
CA CYS A 480 22.81 2.14 -12.76
C CYS A 480 24.09 1.48 -12.21
N LEU A 481 23.90 0.49 -11.34
CA LEU A 481 24.98 -0.25 -10.70
C LEU A 481 25.22 -1.62 -11.32
N PHE A 482 24.21 -2.16 -12.01
CA PHE A 482 24.29 -3.49 -12.60
C PHE A 482 25.36 -3.56 -13.69
N SER A 483 26.16 -4.61 -13.65
CA SER A 483 27.18 -4.88 -14.66
C SER A 483 27.14 -6.36 -15.05
N PRO A 484 26.73 -6.70 -16.29
CA PRO A 484 26.69 -8.09 -16.76
C PRO A 484 28.03 -8.84 -16.58
N SER A 485 29.15 -8.13 -16.76
CA SER A 485 30.50 -8.67 -16.62
C SER A 485 30.91 -9.01 -15.19
N GLN A 486 30.29 -8.37 -14.18
CA GLN A 486 30.56 -8.68 -12.77
C GLN A 486 29.75 -9.89 -12.31
N VAL A 487 28.57 -10.10 -12.87
CA VAL A 487 27.70 -11.24 -12.52
C VAL A 487 28.18 -12.56 -13.13
N ALA A 488 28.80 -12.53 -14.32
CA ALA A 488 29.39 -13.72 -14.94
C ALA A 488 30.63 -14.29 -14.21
N ASN A 489 31.19 -13.54 -13.23
CA ASN A 489 32.38 -13.91 -12.47
C ASN A 489 32.10 -14.16 -10.97
N ALA A 490 30.83 -14.13 -10.55
CA ALA A 490 30.39 -14.27 -9.16
C ALA A 490 29.97 -15.71 -8.84
#